data_AF-A0A945Y113-F1
#
_entry.id   AF-A0A945Y113-F1
#
_cell.length_a   1.000
_cell.length_b   1.000
_cell.length_c   1.000
_cell.angle_alpha   90.00
_cell.angle_beta   90.00
_cell.angle_gamma   90.00
#
_symmetry.space_group_name_H-M   'P 1'
#
loop_
_entity.id
_entity.type
_entity.pdbx_description
1 polymer ?
#
loop_
_entity_poly.entity_id
_entity_poly.type
_entity_poly.pdbx_seq_one_letter_code
_entity_poly.pdbx_strand_id
1 'polypeptide(L)'
;MTDRTAEWNALRAAHLHPNRPASSAQGVHHLALLSSDVERTIAFYQDLLEFPMTELFENRDYQGSTHFFFDIGNGNLLAFFDFPGLDLGPYAEVLGSMHHLAISVAPDKHTHLRSKLEGAGIDIVFEHDTSIYFMGPDGERLELIADQLGEMYGTNVS
;
A
#
# COMPACT_ATOMS: atom_id res chain seq x y z
N MET A 1 -6.03 25.87 -13.80
CA MET A 1 -5.46 24.56 -14.18
C MET A 1 -4.81 24.71 -15.53
N THR A 2 -3.65 24.10 -15.74
CA THR A 2 -2.97 24.10 -17.06
C THR A 2 -3.54 22.96 -17.89
N ASP A 3 -4.04 23.26 -19.09
CA ASP A 3 -4.43 22.22 -20.05
C ASP A 3 -3.17 21.55 -20.62
N ARG A 4 -3.02 20.25 -20.37
CA ARG A 4 -1.88 19.43 -20.82
C ARG A 4 -2.27 18.39 -21.87
N THR A 5 -3.45 18.52 -22.48
CA THR A 5 -4.01 17.53 -23.41
C THR A 5 -3.06 17.20 -24.55
N ALA A 6 -2.43 18.21 -25.17
CA ALA A 6 -1.49 18.01 -26.27
C ALA A 6 -0.25 17.20 -25.83
N GLU A 7 0.30 17.50 -24.66
CA GLU A 7 1.44 16.79 -24.09
C GLU A 7 1.10 15.33 -23.77
N TRP A 8 -0.05 15.09 -23.12
CA TRP A 8 -0.51 13.73 -22.81
C TRP A 8 -0.72 12.89 -24.08
N ASN A 9 -1.31 13.48 -25.12
CA ASN A 9 -1.48 12.80 -26.40
C ASN A 9 -0.14 12.46 -27.05
N ALA A 10 0.84 13.37 -26.96
CA ALA A 10 2.19 13.12 -27.46
C ALA A 10 2.88 11.97 -26.70
N LEU A 11 2.81 11.96 -25.36
CA LEU A 11 3.38 10.89 -24.52
C LEU A 11 2.75 9.53 -24.80
N ARG A 12 1.41 9.45 -24.90
CA ARG A 12 0.71 8.21 -25.24
C ARG A 12 1.14 7.70 -26.62
N ALA A 13 1.16 8.58 -27.62
CA ALA A 13 1.56 8.20 -28.97
C ALA A 13 3.01 7.69 -29.03
N ALA A 14 3.90 8.25 -28.23
CA ALA A 14 5.32 7.88 -28.21
C ALA A 14 5.62 6.60 -27.40
N HIS A 15 4.88 6.33 -26.31
CA HIS A 15 5.31 5.35 -25.30
C HIS A 15 4.27 4.27 -24.95
N LEU A 16 2.98 4.47 -25.24
CA LEU A 16 1.95 3.48 -24.97
C LEU A 16 1.79 2.55 -26.18
N HIS A 17 2.54 1.46 -26.18
CA HIS A 17 2.53 0.50 -27.28
C HIS A 17 1.38 -0.51 -27.14
N PRO A 18 0.54 -0.71 -28.18
CA PRO A 18 -0.56 -1.68 -28.13
C PRO A 18 -0.06 -3.13 -28.07
N ASN A 19 1.15 -3.39 -28.59
CA ASN A 19 1.80 -4.71 -28.59
C ASN A 19 3.08 -4.66 -27.75
N ARG A 20 2.95 -4.50 -26.43
CA ARG A 20 4.10 -4.53 -25.53
C ARG A 20 4.71 -5.95 -25.46
N PRO A 21 6.04 -6.10 -25.35
CA PRO A 21 6.67 -7.40 -25.13
C PRO A 21 6.29 -7.96 -23.75
N ALA A 22 6.53 -9.25 -23.55
CA ALA A 22 6.42 -9.86 -22.23
C ALA A 22 7.35 -9.15 -21.23
N SER A 23 6.85 -8.97 -20.00
CA SER A 23 7.63 -8.38 -18.92
C SER A 23 8.80 -9.30 -18.53
N SER A 24 9.95 -8.71 -18.21
CA SER A 24 11.03 -9.43 -17.53
C SER A 24 10.81 -9.53 -16.01
N ALA A 25 9.87 -8.76 -15.47
CA ALA A 25 9.50 -8.80 -14.07
C ALA A 25 8.42 -9.85 -13.81
N GLN A 26 8.45 -10.44 -12.63
CA GLN A 26 7.47 -11.44 -12.17
C GLN A 26 6.41 -10.84 -11.21
N GLY A 27 6.45 -9.52 -10.99
CA GLY A 27 5.61 -8.81 -10.03
C GLY A 27 6.41 -8.25 -8.86
N VAL A 28 5.70 -7.65 -7.91
CA VAL A 28 6.26 -7.22 -6.63
C VAL A 28 6.44 -8.45 -5.76
N HIS A 29 7.64 -8.65 -5.20
CA HIS A 29 7.85 -9.74 -4.24
C HIS A 29 7.34 -9.35 -2.85
N HIS A 30 7.72 -8.17 -2.37
CA HIS A 30 7.25 -7.56 -1.13
C HIS A 30 7.55 -6.06 -1.15
N LEU A 31 6.85 -5.30 -0.32
CA LEU A 31 7.16 -3.90 0.00
C LEU A 31 7.58 -3.83 1.46
N ALA A 32 8.63 -3.07 1.78
CA ALA A 32 9.05 -2.86 3.17
C ALA A 32 8.90 -1.39 3.57
N LEU A 33 8.30 -1.15 4.73
CA LEU A 33 8.11 0.15 5.34
C LEU A 33 8.84 0.22 6.69
N LEU A 34 8.88 1.42 7.28
CA LEU A 34 9.44 1.64 8.60
C LEU A 34 8.31 1.73 9.61
N SER A 35 8.51 1.14 10.78
CA SER A 35 7.60 1.15 11.91
C SER A 35 8.23 1.90 13.07
N SER A 36 7.50 2.85 13.67
CA SER A 36 7.96 3.47 14.93
C SER A 36 7.51 2.69 16.18
N ASP A 37 6.54 1.80 16.03
CA ASP A 37 5.99 0.97 17.11
C ASP A 37 5.47 -0.36 16.53
N VAL A 38 6.18 -1.45 16.86
CA VAL A 38 5.89 -2.80 16.35
C VAL A 38 4.50 -3.28 16.78
N GLU A 39 4.11 -3.12 18.04
CA GLU A 39 2.82 -3.60 18.54
C GLU A 39 1.65 -2.82 17.94
N ARG A 40 1.80 -1.49 17.81
CA ARG A 40 0.80 -0.64 17.13
C ARG A 40 0.64 -1.04 15.66
N THR A 41 1.75 -1.36 15.00
CA THR A 41 1.74 -1.80 13.60
C THR A 41 1.04 -3.15 13.46
N ILE A 42 1.34 -4.11 14.33
CA ILE A 42 0.66 -5.41 14.34
C ILE A 42 -0.84 -5.24 14.59
N ALA A 43 -1.23 -4.47 15.61
CA ALA A 43 -2.64 -4.24 15.91
C ALA A 43 -3.39 -3.61 14.74
N PHE A 44 -2.74 -2.70 14.00
CA PHE A 44 -3.34 -2.08 12.83
C PHE A 44 -3.46 -3.03 11.64
N TYR A 45 -2.38 -3.65 11.20
CA TYR A 45 -2.40 -4.46 9.98
C TYR A 45 -3.05 -5.84 10.19
N GLN A 46 -2.76 -6.51 11.31
CA GLN A 46 -3.33 -7.82 11.58
C GLN A 46 -4.74 -7.73 12.16
N ASP A 47 -4.94 -6.97 13.24
CA ASP A 47 -6.19 -7.07 13.99
C ASP A 47 -7.28 -6.16 13.40
N LEU A 48 -6.90 -4.94 12.99
CA LEU A 48 -7.83 -3.98 12.38
C LEU A 48 -8.07 -4.29 10.89
N LEU A 49 -7.02 -4.39 10.08
CA LEU A 49 -7.13 -4.64 8.64
C LEU A 49 -7.27 -6.12 8.25
N GLU A 50 -7.11 -7.06 9.19
CA GLU A 50 -7.24 -8.51 8.95
C GLU A 50 -6.20 -9.08 7.99
N PHE A 51 -5.00 -8.48 7.91
CA PHE A 51 -3.85 -8.97 7.15
C PHE A 51 -2.94 -9.80 8.07
N PRO A 52 -2.96 -11.14 8.01
CA PRO A 52 -2.28 -11.98 8.99
C PRO A 52 -0.77 -11.75 8.98
N MET A 53 -0.16 -11.65 10.17
CA MET A 53 1.30 -11.68 10.26
C MET A 53 1.82 -13.09 9.92
N THR A 54 2.83 -13.17 9.08
CA THR A 54 3.38 -14.44 8.58
C THR A 54 4.73 -14.78 9.19
N GLU A 55 5.58 -13.78 9.41
CA GLU A 55 6.92 -13.94 9.97
C GLU A 55 7.29 -12.77 10.87
N LEU A 56 8.13 -13.04 11.88
CA LEU A 56 8.79 -12.04 12.73
C LEU A 56 10.14 -12.58 13.16
N PHE A 57 11.21 -11.83 12.91
CA PHE A 57 12.56 -12.18 13.33
C PHE A 57 13.43 -10.94 13.53
N GLU A 58 14.58 -11.09 14.20
CA GLU A 58 15.54 -10.00 14.36
C GLU A 58 16.15 -9.62 13.00
N ASN A 59 16.14 -8.32 12.69
CA ASN A 59 16.76 -7.76 11.51
C ASN A 59 18.25 -8.14 11.47
N ARG A 60 18.67 -8.69 10.33
CA ARG A 60 20.03 -9.21 10.14
C ARG A 60 21.08 -8.11 10.08
N ASP A 61 20.67 -6.90 9.73
CA ASP A 61 21.56 -5.77 9.46
C ASP A 61 21.62 -4.75 10.62
N TYR A 62 20.72 -4.85 11.60
CA TYR A 62 20.67 -3.95 12.76
C TYR A 62 20.25 -4.70 14.03
N GLN A 63 21.18 -4.86 14.97
CA GLN A 63 20.92 -5.58 16.21
C GLN A 63 19.79 -4.92 17.01
N GLY A 64 18.83 -5.74 17.46
CA GLY A 64 17.65 -5.29 18.19
C GLY A 64 16.53 -4.69 17.33
N SER A 65 16.74 -4.49 16.02
CA SER A 65 15.66 -4.20 15.07
C SER A 65 14.90 -5.48 14.74
N THR A 66 13.61 -5.36 14.50
CA THR A 66 12.64 -6.39 14.16
C THR A 66 12.33 -6.27 12.67
N HIS A 67 12.24 -7.41 11.99
CA HIS A 67 11.73 -7.51 10.63
C HIS A 67 10.51 -8.44 10.66
N PHE A 68 9.36 -7.93 10.26
CA PHE A 68 8.08 -8.64 10.36
C PHE A 68 7.19 -8.40 9.14
N PHE A 69 6.34 -9.37 8.82
CA PHE A 69 5.65 -9.47 7.53
C PHE A 69 4.16 -9.75 7.70
N PHE A 70 3.34 -9.17 6.84
CA PHE A 70 1.91 -9.44 6.72
C PHE A 70 1.57 -9.97 5.32
N ASP A 71 0.66 -10.94 5.25
CA ASP A 71 0.07 -11.40 3.99
C ASP A 71 -0.98 -10.40 3.50
N ILE A 72 -0.73 -9.81 2.33
CA ILE A 72 -1.65 -8.86 1.67
C ILE A 72 -2.33 -9.47 0.44
N GLY A 73 -2.31 -10.79 0.31
CA GLY A 73 -2.92 -11.56 -0.76
C GLY A 73 -2.03 -11.73 -1.98
N ASN A 74 -2.45 -12.63 -2.88
CA ASN A 74 -1.77 -12.92 -4.15
C ASN A 74 -0.27 -13.28 -4.02
N GLY A 75 0.13 -13.85 -2.88
CA GLY A 75 1.53 -14.17 -2.58
C GLY A 75 2.42 -12.95 -2.35
N ASN A 76 1.84 -11.75 -2.17
CA ASN A 76 2.55 -10.52 -1.87
C ASN A 76 2.60 -10.31 -0.35
N LEU A 77 3.72 -9.77 0.12
CA LEU A 77 3.93 -9.47 1.54
C LEU A 77 4.17 -7.97 1.74
N LEU A 78 3.65 -7.46 2.86
CA LEU A 78 4.00 -6.15 3.40
C LEU A 78 4.90 -6.34 4.62
N ALA A 79 6.13 -5.87 4.52
CA ALA A 79 7.16 -5.97 5.54
C ALA A 79 7.34 -4.65 6.29
N PHE A 80 7.83 -4.75 7.52
CA PHE A 80 8.20 -3.61 8.35
C PHE A 80 9.53 -3.85 9.05
N PHE A 81 10.27 -2.75 9.23
CA PHE A 81 11.41 -2.66 10.12
C PHE A 81 11.15 -1.63 11.20
N ASP A 82 11.38 -1.95 12.47
CA ASP A 82 11.63 -0.91 13.49
C ASP A 82 13.14 -0.65 13.61
N PHE A 83 13.53 0.56 13.99
CA PHE A 83 14.94 0.90 14.20
C PHE A 83 15.14 1.54 15.57
N PRO A 84 15.22 0.74 16.65
CA PRO A 84 15.36 1.25 18.00
C PRO A 84 16.57 2.17 18.14
N GLY A 85 16.35 3.35 18.72
CA GLY A 85 17.38 4.36 18.93
C GLY A 85 17.65 5.30 17.75
N LEU A 86 16.99 5.10 16.60
CA LEU A 86 16.97 6.08 15.51
C LEU A 86 15.73 6.96 15.60
N ASP A 87 15.93 8.27 15.49
CA ASP A 87 14.84 9.22 15.26
C ASP A 87 14.62 9.36 13.75
N LEU A 88 13.57 8.72 13.24
CA LEU A 88 13.23 8.70 11.82
C LEU A 88 12.41 9.92 11.40
N GLY A 89 11.89 10.71 12.34
CA GLY A 89 10.94 11.78 12.07
C GLY A 89 9.58 11.27 11.54
N PRO A 90 8.65 12.19 11.24
CA PRO A 90 7.35 11.82 10.66
C PRO A 90 7.46 11.48 9.17
N TYR A 91 6.47 10.74 8.66
CA TYR A 91 6.29 10.53 7.22
C TYR A 91 6.28 11.86 6.43
N ALA A 92 6.90 11.85 5.25
CA ALA A 92 6.92 12.96 4.31
C ALA A 92 6.64 12.48 2.89
N GLU A 93 5.64 13.06 2.24
CA GLU A 93 5.32 12.81 0.83
C GLU A 93 6.22 13.66 -0.06
N VAL A 94 7.31 13.06 -0.56
CA VAL A 94 8.36 13.74 -1.32
C VAL A 94 8.74 12.96 -2.58
N LEU A 95 9.42 13.61 -3.52
CA LEU A 95 9.89 12.93 -4.72
C LEU A 95 10.84 11.77 -4.36
N GLY A 96 10.51 10.57 -4.83
CA GLY A 96 11.25 9.34 -4.53
C GLY A 96 10.75 8.57 -3.31
N SER A 97 9.79 9.10 -2.54
CA SER A 97 9.07 8.34 -1.51
C SER A 97 7.86 7.61 -2.10
N MET A 98 7.24 6.74 -1.29
CA MET A 98 5.92 6.20 -1.59
C MET A 98 4.88 7.32 -1.59
N HIS A 99 3.95 7.31 -2.56
CA HIS A 99 2.81 8.23 -2.60
C HIS A 99 1.58 7.64 -1.89
N HIS A 100 1.24 6.38 -2.19
CA HIS A 100 0.33 5.52 -1.41
C HIS A 100 0.56 4.04 -1.77
N LEU A 101 0.03 3.14 -0.93
CA LEU A 101 -0.08 1.71 -1.20
C LEU A 101 -1.57 1.34 -1.38
N ALA A 102 -1.93 0.89 -2.58
CA ALA A 102 -3.25 0.38 -2.90
C ALA A 102 -3.30 -1.14 -2.74
N ILE A 103 -4.26 -1.63 -1.95
CA ILE A 103 -4.45 -3.05 -1.65
C ILE A 103 -5.85 -3.46 -2.08
N SER A 104 -5.92 -4.41 -3.01
CA SER A 104 -7.20 -4.94 -3.49
C SER A 104 -7.84 -5.82 -2.42
N VAL A 105 -9.13 -5.59 -2.15
CA VAL A 105 -9.95 -6.38 -1.23
C VAL A 105 -11.29 -6.70 -1.88
N ALA A 106 -11.91 -7.81 -1.51
CA ALA A 106 -13.25 -8.13 -2.02
C ALA A 106 -14.28 -7.04 -1.61
N PRO A 107 -15.33 -6.76 -2.41
CA PRO A 107 -16.27 -5.67 -2.13
C PRO A 107 -16.98 -5.75 -0.76
N ASP A 108 -17.29 -6.96 -0.30
CA ASP A 108 -17.83 -7.19 1.04
C ASP A 108 -16.80 -6.87 2.13
N LYS A 109 -15.55 -7.28 1.91
CA LYS A 109 -14.42 -6.93 2.79
C LYS A 109 -14.12 -5.44 2.80
N HIS A 110 -14.20 -4.75 1.67
CA HIS A 110 -14.05 -3.30 1.59
C HIS A 110 -15.04 -2.60 2.54
N THR A 111 -16.33 -2.96 2.44
CA THR A 111 -17.40 -2.38 3.30
C THR A 111 -17.18 -2.68 4.78
N HIS A 112 -16.77 -3.91 5.09
CA HIS A 112 -16.47 -4.36 6.45
C HIS A 112 -15.27 -3.61 7.05
N LEU A 113 -14.15 -3.55 6.33
CA LEU A 113 -12.93 -2.88 6.79
C LEU A 113 -13.12 -1.37 6.92
N ARG A 114 -13.87 -0.74 6.01
CA ARG A 114 -14.30 0.66 6.15
C ARG A 114 -15.00 0.90 7.49
N SER A 115 -15.94 0.04 7.86
CA SER A 115 -16.68 0.15 9.12
C SER A 115 -15.78 -0.07 10.34
N LYS A 116 -14.79 -0.98 10.25
CA LYS A 116 -13.80 -1.19 11.32
C LYS A 116 -12.90 0.03 11.49
N LEU A 117 -12.44 0.64 10.40
CA LEU A 117 -11.65 1.88 10.42
C LEU A 117 -12.39 3.01 11.14
N GLU A 118 -13.66 3.25 10.77
CA GLU A 118 -14.51 4.24 11.44
C GLU A 118 -14.71 3.91 12.92
N GLY A 119 -14.98 2.64 13.25
CA GLY A 119 -15.14 2.19 14.64
C GLY A 119 -13.86 2.33 15.49
N ALA A 120 -12.69 2.30 14.86
CA ALA A 120 -11.40 2.54 15.49
C ALA A 120 -11.01 4.03 15.53
N GLY A 121 -11.84 4.93 14.96
CA GLY A 121 -11.57 6.36 14.89
C GLY A 121 -10.50 6.75 13.87
N ILE A 122 -10.29 5.93 12.84
CA ILE A 122 -9.39 6.25 11.72
C ILE A 122 -10.16 7.04 10.65
N ASP A 123 -9.68 8.23 10.33
CA ASP A 123 -10.31 9.10 9.35
C ASP A 123 -10.10 8.57 7.92
N ILE A 124 -11.20 8.48 7.17
CA ILE A 124 -11.16 8.31 5.71
C ILE A 124 -10.88 9.67 5.08
N VAL A 125 -9.68 9.83 4.52
CA VAL A 125 -9.18 11.08 3.94
C VAL A 125 -9.83 11.38 2.60
N PHE A 126 -10.11 10.32 1.82
CA PHE A 126 -10.77 10.42 0.53
C PHE A 126 -11.50 9.11 0.22
N GLU A 127 -12.68 9.19 -0.39
CA GLU A 127 -13.49 8.05 -0.80
C GLU A 127 -14.05 8.32 -2.19
N HIS A 128 -13.84 7.39 -3.12
CA HIS A 128 -14.37 7.48 -4.48
C HIS A 128 -14.70 6.10 -5.03
N ASP A 129 -15.99 5.89 -5.31
CA ASP A 129 -16.56 4.66 -5.85
C ASP A 129 -16.13 3.40 -5.07
N THR A 130 -15.09 2.71 -5.55
CA THR A 130 -14.59 1.45 -5.00
C THR A 130 -13.37 1.62 -4.11
N SER A 131 -12.92 2.85 -3.85
CA SER A 131 -11.64 3.12 -3.18
C SER A 131 -11.80 4.02 -1.96
N ILE A 132 -11.19 3.63 -0.84
CA ILE A 132 -11.06 4.45 0.37
C ILE A 132 -9.59 4.67 0.72
N TYR A 133 -9.24 5.91 1.04
CA TYR A 133 -7.89 6.33 1.39
C TYR A 133 -7.84 6.77 2.86
N PHE A 134 -6.83 6.30 3.57
CA PHE A 134 -6.60 6.59 4.98
C PHE A 134 -5.10 6.54 5.30
N MET A 135 -4.72 6.88 6.52
CA MET A 135 -3.33 6.82 6.97
C MET A 135 -3.11 5.60 7.85
N GLY A 136 -1.97 4.94 7.67
CA GLY A 136 -1.48 3.92 8.59
C GLY A 136 -0.86 4.53 9.86
N PRO A 137 -0.34 3.68 10.77
CA PRO A 137 0.14 4.09 12.08
C PRO A 137 1.28 5.10 12.06
N ASP A 138 2.08 5.12 10.99
CA ASP A 138 3.25 5.97 10.83
C ASP A 138 3.05 7.06 9.76
N GLY A 139 1.80 7.25 9.32
CA GLY A 139 1.38 8.30 8.39
C GLY A 139 1.47 7.92 6.92
N GLU A 140 1.85 6.69 6.61
CA GLU A 140 1.84 6.14 5.26
C GLU A 140 0.41 6.14 4.68
N ARG A 141 0.24 6.64 3.46
CA ARG A 141 -1.07 6.67 2.80
C ARG A 141 -1.40 5.28 2.27
N LEU A 142 -2.53 4.75 2.71
CA LEU A 142 -3.08 3.46 2.29
C LEU A 142 -4.37 3.68 1.50
N GLU A 143 -4.63 2.78 0.57
CA GLU A 143 -5.86 2.66 -0.19
C GLU A 143 -6.37 1.22 -0.11
N LEU A 144 -7.62 1.04 0.28
CA LEU A 144 -8.34 -0.21 0.04
C LEU A 144 -9.21 -0.02 -1.19
N ILE A 145 -8.99 -0.85 -2.21
CA ILE A 145 -9.71 -0.79 -3.48
C ILE A 145 -10.50 -2.08 -3.71
N ALA A 146 -11.78 -1.95 -4.07
CA ALA A 146 -12.70 -3.07 -4.30
C ALA A 146 -12.77 -3.55 -5.76
N ASP A 147 -11.98 -2.95 -6.65
CA ASP A 147 -11.81 -3.44 -8.02
C ASP A 147 -11.09 -4.81 -8.02
N GLN A 148 -11.38 -5.63 -9.04
CA GLN A 148 -10.64 -6.88 -9.22
C GLN A 148 -9.15 -6.59 -9.43
N LEU A 149 -8.29 -7.44 -8.88
CA LEU A 149 -6.85 -7.30 -9.04
C LEU A 149 -6.47 -7.30 -10.53
N GLY A 150 -5.75 -6.26 -10.96
CA GLY A 150 -5.38 -6.05 -12.37
C GLY A 150 -6.44 -5.33 -13.20
N GLU A 151 -7.55 -4.92 -12.60
CA GLU A 151 -8.52 -4.00 -13.17
C GLU A 151 -8.48 -2.64 -12.48
N MET A 152 -8.79 -1.60 -13.24
CA MET A 152 -8.98 -0.24 -12.72
C MET A 152 -10.21 0.37 -13.39
N TYR A 153 -11.21 0.74 -12.60
CA TYR A 153 -12.50 1.26 -13.06
C TYR A 153 -13.17 0.34 -14.11
N GLY A 154 -13.07 -0.98 -13.89
CA GLY A 154 -13.61 -2.01 -14.79
C GLY A 154 -12.84 -2.19 -16.10
N THR A 155 -11.66 -1.58 -16.25
CA THR A 155 -10.77 -1.78 -17.39
C THR A 155 -9.60 -2.67 -16.97
N ASN A 156 -9.33 -3.74 -17.72
CA ASN A 156 -8.13 -4.54 -17.48
C ASN A 156 -6.88 -3.71 -17.80
N VAL A 157 -6.00 -3.54 -16.81
CA VAL A 157 -4.74 -2.79 -16.90
C VAL A 157 -3.52 -3.71 -16.82
N SER A 158 -3.75 -5.03 -16.72
CA SER A 158 -2.72 -6.06 -16.52
C SER A 158 -2.06 -6.56 -17.79
#